data_AF-A0A4Q1BHT8-F1
#
_entry.id   AF-A0A4Q1BHT8-F1
#
_cell.length_a   1.000
_cell.length_b   1.000
_cell.length_c   1.000
_cell.angle_alpha   90.00
_cell.angle_beta   90.00
_cell.angle_gamma   90.00
#
_symmetry.space_group_name_H-M   'P 1'
#
loop_
_entity.id
_entity.type
_entity.pdbx_description
1 polymer ?
#
loop_
_entity_poly.entity_id
_entity_poly.type
_entity_poly.pdbx_seq_one_letter_code
_entity_poly.pdbx_strand_id
1 'polypeptide(L)'
;MPRTPTSKSEKETKPYDQPPSPTSPSPRKRKPILGKTWTPEEKVKLLEVALKTGGKANGFEGQIEGRTGHQCYQTRHHTVLPALKKHLSSGGK
;
A
#
# COMPACT_ATOMS: atom_id res chain seq x y z
N MET A 1 15.55 -2.46 -60.70
CA MET A 1 15.89 -2.51 -59.26
C MET A 1 16.94 -1.45 -58.98
N PRO A 2 16.65 -0.50 -58.08
CA PRO A 2 17.60 -0.24 -56.98
C PRO A 2 16.91 0.10 -55.64
N ARG A 3 17.65 -0.10 -54.55
CA ARG A 3 17.26 0.07 -53.15
C ARG A 3 17.58 1.51 -52.66
N THR A 4 16.69 2.02 -51.81
CA THR A 4 16.77 3.08 -50.77
C THR A 4 17.91 4.10 -50.75
N PRO A 5 17.58 5.36 -50.38
CA PRO A 5 18.36 6.08 -49.37
C PRO A 5 17.41 6.75 -48.33
N THR A 6 17.66 6.63 -47.02
CA THR A 6 18.44 7.54 -46.14
C THR A 6 17.57 8.52 -45.36
N SER A 7 17.96 8.73 -44.09
CA SER A 7 17.70 9.91 -43.24
C SER A 7 16.25 10.24 -42.86
N LYS A 8 15.92 10.89 -41.75
CA LYS A 8 16.56 11.33 -40.49
C LYS A 8 15.54 12.32 -39.96
N SER A 9 15.10 12.18 -38.70
CA SER A 9 14.51 13.25 -37.87
C SER A 9 13.27 13.99 -38.44
N GLU A 10 12.24 14.19 -37.64
CA GLU A 10 11.92 15.52 -37.10
C GLU A 10 10.56 15.50 -36.41
N LYS A 11 10.47 16.37 -35.42
CA LYS A 11 9.35 16.62 -34.53
C LYS A 11 8.15 17.11 -35.34
N GLU A 12 6.99 16.49 -35.17
CA GLU A 12 5.72 17.11 -35.55
C GLU A 12 5.00 17.56 -34.28
N THR A 13 5.22 18.83 -33.92
CA THR A 13 4.34 19.61 -33.05
C THR A 13 3.00 19.82 -33.76
N LYS A 14 1.93 19.21 -33.25
CA LYS A 14 0.56 19.57 -33.63
C LYS A 14 -0.11 20.43 -32.54
N PRO A 15 -1.00 21.37 -32.94
CA PRO A 15 -1.51 22.43 -32.08
C PRO A 15 -2.47 21.87 -31.03
N TYR A 16 -2.23 22.20 -29.76
CA TYR A 16 -3.03 21.79 -28.63
C TYR A 16 -4.28 22.67 -28.52
N ASP A 17 -5.35 22.27 -29.20
CA ASP A 17 -6.70 22.79 -29.01
C ASP A 17 -7.61 21.65 -28.52
N GLN A 18 -7.26 21.06 -27.37
CA GLN A 18 -8.16 20.18 -26.62
C GLN A 18 -8.16 20.57 -25.13
N PRO A 19 -9.35 20.60 -24.49
CA PRO A 19 -9.53 21.05 -23.10
C PRO A 19 -8.75 20.15 -22.12
N PRO A 20 -8.35 20.67 -20.94
CA PRO A 20 -7.58 19.90 -19.97
C PRO A 20 -8.36 18.64 -19.60
N SER A 21 -7.75 17.49 -19.89
CA SER A 21 -8.22 16.17 -19.46
C SER A 21 -8.52 16.20 -17.96
N PRO A 22 -9.56 15.52 -17.47
CA PRO A 22 -9.81 15.44 -16.03
C PRO A 22 -8.58 14.81 -15.39
N THR A 23 -7.86 15.66 -14.66
CA THR A 23 -6.67 15.37 -13.88
C THR A 23 -6.74 13.96 -13.33
N SER A 24 -5.79 13.12 -13.76
CA SER A 24 -5.38 11.90 -13.06
C SER A 24 -5.55 12.12 -11.56
N PRO A 25 -6.23 11.25 -10.79
CA PRO A 25 -6.48 11.51 -9.38
C PRO A 25 -5.12 11.53 -8.68
N SER A 26 -4.58 12.74 -8.59
CA SER A 26 -3.39 13.07 -7.81
C SER A 26 -3.61 12.40 -6.47
N PRO A 27 -2.66 11.57 -5.98
CA PRO A 27 -2.83 10.86 -4.74
C PRO A 27 -3.07 11.91 -3.67
N ARG A 28 -4.35 12.07 -3.30
CA ARG A 28 -4.76 13.04 -2.29
C ARG A 28 -3.92 12.71 -1.08
N LYS A 29 -3.02 13.62 -0.71
CA LYS A 29 -2.32 13.60 0.57
C LYS A 29 -3.40 13.62 1.63
N ARG A 30 -3.90 12.43 2.00
CA ARG A 30 -4.82 12.25 3.11
C ARG A 30 -4.07 12.79 4.30
N LYS A 31 -4.64 13.79 4.97
CA LYS A 31 -4.09 14.35 6.21
C LYS A 31 -3.75 13.16 7.11
N PRO A 32 -2.49 13.01 7.58
CA PRO A 32 -2.15 11.90 8.46
C PRO A 32 -3.09 11.99 9.65
N ILE A 33 -3.93 10.97 9.81
CA ILE A 33 -4.84 10.86 10.96
C ILE A 33 -3.90 10.83 12.17
N LEU A 34 -3.84 11.94 12.89
CA LEU A 34 -2.95 12.18 14.02
C LEU A 34 -2.93 10.94 14.92
N GLY A 35 -1.79 10.25 14.92
CA GLY A 35 -1.29 9.37 15.97
C GLY A 35 -2.30 8.48 16.70
N LYS A 36 -3.20 7.78 16.00
CA LYS A 36 -4.02 6.77 16.68
C LYS A 36 -3.10 5.61 17.08
N THR A 37 -2.68 5.58 18.35
CA THR A 37 -1.89 4.49 18.93
C THR A 37 -2.68 3.19 18.83
N TRP A 38 -2.01 2.09 18.47
CA TRP A 38 -2.65 0.77 18.39
C TRP A 38 -2.95 0.23 19.79
N THR A 39 -4.22 0.03 20.10
CA THR A 39 -4.65 -0.57 21.36
C THR A 39 -4.30 -2.07 21.40
N PRO A 40 -4.17 -2.68 22.59
CA PRO A 40 -3.95 -4.12 22.69
C PRO A 40 -5.09 -4.92 22.05
N GLU A 41 -6.34 -4.49 22.20
CA GLU A 41 -7.52 -5.13 21.60
C GLU A 41 -7.47 -5.14 20.07
N GLU A 42 -7.12 -3.99 19.46
CA GLU A 42 -6.93 -3.90 18.00
C GLU A 42 -5.85 -4.88 17.52
N LYS A 43 -4.76 -5.04 18.27
CA LYS A 43 -3.66 -5.95 17.92
C LYS A 43 -4.06 -7.43 18.03
N VAL A 44 -4.88 -7.79 19.02
CA VAL A 44 -5.44 -9.15 19.14
C VAL A 44 -6.36 -9.44 17.97
N LYS A 45 -7.30 -8.53 17.66
CA LYS A 45 -8.19 -8.68 16.50
C LYS A 45 -7.42 -8.77 15.19
N LEU A 46 -6.36 -7.97 15.04
CA LEU A 46 -5.45 -8.03 13.90
C LEU A 46 -4.76 -9.39 13.76
N LEU A 47 -4.35 -9.99 14.88
CA LEU A 47 -3.76 -11.33 14.88
C LEU A 47 -4.80 -12.39 14.47
N GLU A 48 -6.01 -12.35 15.02
CA GLU A 48 -7.09 -13.28 14.64
C GLU A 48 -7.44 -13.21 13.15
N VAL A 49 -7.57 -11.99 12.63
CA VAL A 49 -7.82 -11.75 11.20
C VAL A 49 -6.66 -12.30 10.36
N ALA A 50 -5.42 -12.12 10.82
CA ALA A 50 -4.27 -12.67 10.13
C ALA A 50 -4.28 -14.20 10.12
N LEU A 51 -4.71 -14.85 11.19
CA LEU A 51 -4.86 -16.31 11.24
C LEU A 51 -5.95 -16.79 10.28
N LYS A 52 -7.08 -16.08 10.20
CA LYS A 52 -8.19 -16.39 9.28
C LYS A 52 -7.83 -16.21 7.80
N THR A 53 -7.08 -15.15 7.48
CA THR A 53 -6.78 -14.75 6.09
C THR A 53 -5.42 -15.23 5.59
N GLY A 54 -4.64 -15.92 6.43
CA GLY A 54 -3.27 -16.32 6.13
C GLY A 54 -2.27 -15.15 6.09
N GLY A 55 -2.62 -14.00 6.67
CA GLY A 55 -1.75 -12.83 6.75
C GLY A 55 -1.63 -12.03 5.44
N LYS A 56 -2.56 -12.21 4.50
CA LYS A 56 -2.58 -11.47 3.22
C LYS A 56 -3.05 -10.03 3.43
N ALA A 57 -2.38 -9.06 2.78
CA ALA A 57 -2.72 -7.63 2.86
C ALA A 57 -4.19 -7.33 2.55
N ASN A 58 -4.74 -7.95 1.50
CA ASN A 58 -6.13 -7.76 1.08
C ASN A 58 -7.15 -8.30 2.09
N GLY A 59 -6.74 -9.20 2.98
CA GLY A 59 -7.61 -9.77 4.01
C GLY A 59 -7.85 -8.83 5.19
N PHE A 60 -7.09 -7.74 5.32
CA PHE A 60 -7.20 -6.82 6.45
C PHE A 60 -8.11 -5.61 6.19
N GLU A 61 -8.47 -5.35 4.94
CA GLU A 61 -9.28 -4.18 4.58
C GLU A 61 -10.68 -4.30 5.22
N GLY A 62 -11.09 -3.29 5.98
CA GLY A 62 -12.40 -3.26 6.65
C GLY A 62 -12.55 -4.18 7.87
N GLN A 63 -11.51 -4.89 8.31
CA GLN A 63 -11.59 -5.78 9.48
C GLN A 63 -11.46 -5.05 10.82
N ILE A 64 -10.78 -3.90 10.82
CA ILE A 64 -10.58 -3.06 12.00
C ILE A 64 -11.14 -1.68 11.68
N GLU A 65 -12.10 -1.25 12.47
CA GLU A 65 -12.75 0.05 12.28
C GLU A 65 -11.75 1.18 12.43
N GLY A 66 -11.79 2.14 11.49
CA GLY A 66 -10.89 3.29 11.51
C GLY A 66 -9.43 3.00 11.13
N ARG A 67 -9.09 1.77 10.71
CA ARG A 67 -7.77 1.39 10.20
C ARG A 67 -7.86 0.91 8.76
N THR A 68 -6.87 1.25 7.95
CA THR A 68 -6.74 0.70 6.59
C THR A 68 -6.05 -0.65 6.62
N GLY A 69 -6.31 -1.52 5.64
CA GLY A 69 -5.64 -2.81 5.54
C GLY A 69 -4.13 -2.68 5.42
N HIS A 70 -3.64 -1.60 4.79
CA HIS A 70 -2.21 -1.30 4.75
C HIS A 70 -1.61 -1.01 6.13
N GLN A 71 -2.32 -0.25 6.98
CA GLN A 71 -1.89 -0.02 8.37
C GLN A 71 -1.88 -1.34 9.15
N CYS A 72 -2.90 -2.17 9.00
CA CYS A 72 -2.96 -3.48 9.63
C CYS A 72 -1.77 -4.36 9.19
N TYR A 73 -1.49 -4.42 7.89
CA TYR A 73 -0.36 -5.19 7.37
C TYR A 73 0.97 -4.71 7.95
N GLN A 74 1.24 -3.40 7.93
CA GLN A 74 2.46 -2.85 8.51
C GLN A 74 2.58 -3.16 10.01
N THR A 75 1.53 -2.90 10.79
CA THR A 75 1.55 -3.14 12.24
C THR A 75 1.74 -4.62 12.57
N ARG A 76 1.15 -5.52 11.78
CA ARG A 76 1.39 -6.95 11.92
C ARG A 76 2.87 -7.28 11.79
N HIS A 77 3.51 -6.83 10.72
CA HIS A 77 4.90 -7.18 10.40
C HIS A 77 5.92 -6.50 11.32
N HIS A 78 5.68 -5.24 11.70
CA HIS A 78 6.65 -4.46 12.46
C HIS A 78 6.45 -4.50 13.97
N THR A 79 5.25 -4.86 14.44
CA THR A 79 4.91 -4.78 15.87
C THR A 79 4.46 -6.12 16.42
N VAL A 80 3.42 -6.72 15.84
CA VAL A 80 2.79 -7.93 16.40
C VAL A 80 3.70 -9.15 16.25
N LEU A 81 4.19 -9.44 15.04
CA LEU A 81 5.05 -10.60 14.81
C LEU A 81 6.38 -10.55 15.57
N PRO A 82 7.12 -9.42 15.61
CA PRO A 82 8.35 -9.34 16.41
C PRO A 82 8.10 -9.51 17.91
N ALA A 83 7.01 -8.93 18.44
CA ALA A 83 6.65 -9.13 19.84
C ALA A 83 6.35 -10.60 20.13
N LEU A 84 5.53 -11.25 19.29
CA LEU A 84 5.22 -12.68 19.42
C LEU A 84 6.49 -13.54 19.36
N LYS A 85 7.38 -13.28 18.39
CA LYS A 85 8.66 -13.99 18.28
C LYS A 85 9.51 -13.82 19.54
N LYS A 86 9.61 -12.60 20.08
CA LYS A 86 10.34 -12.35 21.34
C LYS A 86 9.75 -13.14 22.51
N HIS A 87 8.43 -13.16 22.66
CA HIS A 87 7.79 -13.94 23.73
C HIS A 87 8.03 -15.44 23.58
N LEU A 88 7.92 -15.99 22.37
CA LEU A 88 8.19 -17.40 22.09
C LEU A 88 9.67 -17.77 22.29
N SER A 89 10.60 -16.88 21.94
CA SER A 89 12.03 -17.09 22.17
C SER A 89 12.44 -16.92 23.63
N SER A 90 11.70 -16.13 24.41
CA SER A 90 11.98 -15.89 25.84
C SER A 90 11.34 -16.93 26.76
N GLY A 91 10.31 -17.64 26.32
CA GLY A 91 9.63 -18.69 27.10
C GLY A 91 10.38 -20.02 27.17
N GLY A 92 11.60 -20.10 26.64
CA GLY A 92 12.48 -21.26 26.77
C GLY A 92 13.54 -21.06 27.85
N LYS A 93 13.12 -20.90 29.11
CA LYS A 93 13.97 -21.06 30.30
C LYS A 93 13.16 -21.64 31.44
#